data_AF-A0ABD3BGG9-F1
#
_entry.id   AF-A0ABD3BGG9-F1
#
_cell.length_a   1.000
_cell.length_b   1.000
_cell.length_c   1.000
_cell.angle_alpha   90.00
_cell.angle_beta   90.00
_cell.angle_gamma   90.00
#
_symmetry.space_group_name_H-M   'P 1'
#
loop_
_entity.id
_entity.type
_entity.pdbx_description
1 polymer ?
#
loop_
_entity_poly.entity_id
_entity_poly.type
_entity_poly.pdbx_seq_one_letter_code
_entity_poly.pdbx_strand_id
1 'polypeptide(L)'
;MNLGAMQVMFKLRDYSGAHIEVKAVEDYKFLNSSYVPVLKQLESSKLQQFYFENKLENATKDTTNMKFRNPKYLSILNHLRFYLPEMYPKLHKILFLDDDIVVQKDLTGLWRIDMDGKVNGAVETCFGSFHRYAQYMNFSHPLIKARFSPKACAWAYGMNFFDLDAWRREKCTEEYHYWQNLNENRTLWKLGTLPPGLITYYSTTKPLDKSWHVLGLGYNPSISMNEINNASVIHFNGNMKPWLDIAISQFRPIWTKYVDYENEYVQTCNFGL
;
A
#
# COMPACT_ATOMS: atom_id res chain seq x y z
N MET A 1 6.38 -15.54 -3.23
CA MET A 1 6.69 -16.24 -4.50
C MET A 1 7.52 -15.31 -5.36
N ASN A 2 8.56 -15.82 -6.04
CA ASN A 2 9.45 -15.13 -6.99
C ASN A 2 10.67 -14.36 -6.45
N LEU A 3 11.16 -14.65 -5.24
CA LEU A 3 12.40 -14.06 -4.71
C LEU A 3 13.59 -14.24 -5.68
N GLY A 4 13.83 -15.47 -6.14
CA GLY A 4 14.95 -15.76 -7.04
C GLY A 4 14.84 -15.04 -8.38
N ALA A 5 13.63 -14.97 -8.96
CA ALA A 5 13.40 -14.24 -10.21
C ALA A 5 13.66 -12.73 -10.05
N MET A 6 13.21 -12.13 -8.94
CA MET A 6 13.51 -10.72 -8.63
C MET A 6 15.01 -10.49 -8.43
N GLN A 7 15.69 -11.37 -7.71
CA GLN A 7 17.15 -11.30 -7.54
C GLN A 7 17.88 -11.36 -8.88
N VAL A 8 17.48 -12.25 -9.78
CA VAL A 8 18.04 -12.33 -11.14
C VAL A 8 17.74 -11.04 -11.92
N MET A 9 16.50 -10.56 -11.92
CA MET A 9 16.09 -9.34 -12.62
C MET A 9 16.93 -8.11 -12.19
N PHE A 10 17.19 -7.95 -10.89
CA PHE A 10 18.04 -6.87 -10.38
C PHE A 10 19.53 -7.13 -10.57
N LYS A 11 19.98 -8.38 -10.73
CA LYS A 11 21.40 -8.69 -10.97
C LYS A 11 21.80 -8.53 -12.44
N LEU A 12 20.86 -8.67 -13.37
CA LEU A 12 21.12 -8.62 -14.82
C LEU A 12 21.25 -7.20 -15.38
N ARG A 13 21.01 -6.16 -14.58
CA ARG A 13 21.05 -4.76 -15.03
C ARG A 13 22.04 -3.95 -14.20
N ASP A 14 22.65 -2.96 -14.85
CA ASP A 14 23.42 -1.93 -14.16
C ASP A 14 22.47 -0.82 -13.66
N TYR A 15 22.62 -0.46 -12.40
CA TYR A 15 21.85 0.60 -11.74
C TYR A 15 22.76 1.74 -11.28
N SER A 16 23.83 2.01 -12.03
CA SER A 16 24.73 3.15 -11.81
C SER A 16 25.31 3.18 -10.40
N GLY A 17 25.67 2.01 -9.86
CA GLY A 17 26.24 1.86 -8.53
C GLY A 17 25.23 1.85 -7.37
N ALA A 18 23.91 1.80 -7.64
CA ALA A 18 22.91 1.65 -6.59
C ALA A 18 23.09 0.35 -5.78
N HIS A 19 22.94 0.45 -4.46
CA HIS A 19 22.85 -0.73 -3.60
C HIS A 19 21.43 -1.30 -3.68
N ILE A 20 21.32 -2.58 -4.04
CA ILE A 20 20.04 -3.26 -4.22
C ILE A 20 19.97 -4.46 -3.30
N GLU A 21 18.88 -4.54 -2.56
CA GLU A 21 18.58 -5.65 -1.68
C GLU A 21 17.19 -6.18 -2.00
N VAL A 22 17.10 -7.49 -2.28
CA VAL A 22 15.83 -8.18 -2.48
C VAL A 22 15.63 -9.11 -1.29
N LYS A 23 14.60 -8.83 -0.49
CA LYS A 23 14.26 -9.57 0.73
C LYS A 23 12.96 -10.34 0.58
N ALA A 24 12.91 -11.48 1.24
CA ALA A 24 11.68 -12.22 1.48
C ALA A 24 11.06 -11.80 2.82
N VAL A 25 9.76 -12.04 3.00
CA VAL A 25 9.06 -11.74 4.26
C VAL A 25 9.67 -12.55 5.41
N GLU A 26 10.09 -13.77 5.11
CA GLU A 26 10.67 -14.74 6.02
C GLU A 26 12.05 -14.31 6.56
N ASP A 27 12.73 -13.37 5.88
CA ASP A 27 14.03 -12.86 6.32
C ASP A 27 13.91 -11.98 7.58
N TYR A 28 12.73 -11.43 7.85
CA TYR A 28 12.46 -10.54 8.98
C TYR A 28 12.04 -11.34 10.21
N LYS A 29 13.01 -11.75 11.03
CA LYS A 29 12.78 -12.58 12.24
C LYS A 29 11.81 -11.99 13.27
N PHE A 30 11.65 -10.65 13.28
CA PHE A 30 10.68 -9.98 14.16
C PHE A 30 9.22 -10.20 13.70
N LEU A 31 8.99 -10.62 12.46
CA LEU A 31 7.66 -10.93 11.93
C LEU A 31 7.18 -12.30 12.40
N ASN A 32 6.77 -12.37 13.67
CA ASN A 32 6.16 -13.54 14.27
C ASN A 32 4.88 -13.15 15.03
N SER A 33 4.05 -14.13 15.37
CA SER A 33 2.78 -13.90 16.07
C SER A 33 2.94 -13.40 17.51
N SER A 34 4.14 -13.48 18.07
CA SER A 34 4.44 -12.91 19.39
C SER A 34 4.50 -11.39 19.34
N TYR A 35 4.89 -10.81 18.20
CA TYR A 35 5.07 -9.36 18.02
C TYR A 35 4.05 -8.73 17.07
N VAL A 36 3.67 -9.41 15.98
CA VAL A 36 2.82 -8.86 14.92
C VAL A 36 1.36 -9.24 15.13
N PRO A 37 0.45 -8.28 15.44
CA PRO A 37 -0.95 -8.59 15.72
C PRO A 37 -1.69 -9.31 14.59
N VAL A 38 -1.37 -8.97 13.34
CA VAL A 38 -2.02 -9.60 12.17
C VAL A 38 -1.65 -11.08 12.06
N LEU A 39 -0.39 -11.45 12.32
CA LEU A 39 0.04 -12.85 12.35
C LEU A 39 -0.62 -13.59 13.50
N LYS A 40 -0.69 -12.98 14.69
CA LYS A 40 -1.43 -13.53 15.83
C LYS A 40 -2.89 -13.81 15.53
N GLN A 41 -3.57 -12.89 14.83
CA GLN A 41 -4.96 -13.06 14.42
C GLN A 41 -5.11 -14.17 13.38
N LEU A 42 -4.18 -14.29 12.43
CA LEU A 42 -4.15 -15.35 11.42
C LEU A 42 -4.00 -16.74 12.03
N GLU A 43 -3.22 -16.86 13.11
CA GLU A 43 -3.03 -18.12 13.85
C GLU A 43 -4.21 -18.46 14.77
N SER A 44 -5.15 -17.53 15.01
CA SER A 44 -6.28 -17.78 15.90
C SER A 44 -7.32 -18.73 15.28
N SER A 45 -7.81 -19.67 16.09
CA SER A 45 -8.84 -20.65 15.70
C SER A 45 -10.15 -20.00 15.21
N LYS A 46 -10.51 -18.83 15.76
CA LYS A 46 -11.66 -18.04 15.32
C LYS A 46 -11.52 -17.55 13.88
N LEU A 47 -10.30 -17.18 13.47
CA LEU A 47 -10.06 -16.75 12.09
C LEU A 47 -10.08 -17.94 11.13
N GLN A 48 -9.51 -19.07 11.57
CA GLN A 48 -9.60 -20.30 10.79
C GLN A 48 -11.06 -20.72 10.58
N GLN A 49 -11.90 -20.64 11.61
CA GLN A 49 -13.33 -20.90 11.52
C GLN A 49 -14.07 -19.92 10.59
N PHE A 50 -13.80 -18.61 10.71
CA PHE A 50 -14.41 -17.57 9.86
C PHE A 50 -14.08 -17.77 8.36
N TYR A 51 -12.85 -18.15 8.03
CA TYR A 51 -12.39 -18.33 6.65
C TYR A 51 -12.65 -19.72 6.07
N PHE A 52 -12.50 -20.79 6.87
CA PHE A 52 -12.46 -22.17 6.38
C PHE A 52 -13.72 -22.99 6.68
N GLU A 53 -14.51 -22.69 7.73
CA GLU A 53 -15.70 -23.49 8.06
C GLU A 53 -16.97 -23.03 7.32
N ASN A 54 -17.06 -21.77 6.88
CA ASN A 54 -18.19 -21.26 6.07
C ASN A 54 -18.11 -21.65 4.58
N LYS A 55 -17.51 -22.81 4.26
CA LYS A 55 -17.30 -23.29 2.89
C LYS A 55 -18.59 -23.81 2.24
N LEU A 56 -19.56 -24.32 3.01
CA LEU A 56 -20.75 -24.98 2.47
C LEU A 56 -22.04 -24.13 2.41
N GLU A 57 -22.28 -23.19 3.33
CA GLU A 57 -23.64 -22.62 3.48
C GLU A 57 -23.86 -21.21 2.88
N ASN A 58 -22.81 -20.43 2.60
CA ASN A 58 -22.97 -19.00 2.26
C ASN A 58 -22.54 -18.60 0.83
N ALA A 59 -22.43 -19.57 -0.10
CA ALA A 59 -21.98 -19.30 -1.46
C ALA A 59 -22.95 -18.42 -2.30
N THR A 60 -24.18 -18.18 -1.84
CA THR A 60 -25.23 -17.53 -2.64
C THR A 60 -25.75 -16.21 -2.08
N LYS A 61 -25.30 -15.73 -0.90
CA LYS A 61 -25.97 -14.58 -0.25
C LYS A 61 -25.16 -13.32 0.03
N ASP A 62 -23.86 -13.26 -0.27
CA ASP A 62 -23.16 -11.99 -0.02
C ASP A 62 -21.90 -11.77 -0.89
N THR A 63 -22.02 -10.89 -1.89
CA THR A 63 -20.88 -10.44 -2.72
C THR A 63 -19.86 -9.65 -1.90
N THR A 64 -20.24 -9.13 -0.73
CA THR A 64 -19.30 -8.48 0.18
C THR A 64 -18.34 -9.50 0.78
N ASN A 65 -18.81 -10.68 1.19
CA ASN A 65 -18.02 -11.79 1.77
C ASN A 65 -17.02 -12.41 0.78
N MET A 66 -17.23 -12.32 -0.53
CA MET A 66 -16.23 -12.76 -1.52
C MET A 66 -14.93 -11.93 -1.46
N LYS A 67 -15.00 -10.62 -1.14
CA LYS A 67 -13.79 -9.80 -0.91
C LYS A 67 -13.02 -10.25 0.33
N PHE A 68 -13.73 -10.75 1.35
CA PHE A 68 -13.12 -11.28 2.58
C PHE A 68 -12.30 -12.55 2.32
N ARG A 69 -12.54 -13.29 1.23
CA ARG A 69 -11.81 -14.53 0.88
C ARG A 69 -10.54 -14.33 0.06
N ASN A 70 -10.19 -13.11 -0.35
CA ASN A 70 -9.01 -12.89 -1.19
C ASN A 70 -7.72 -12.82 -0.33
N PRO A 71 -6.76 -13.75 -0.52
CA PRO A 71 -5.51 -13.80 0.24
C PRO A 71 -4.69 -12.51 0.18
N LYS A 72 -4.89 -11.67 -0.84
CA LYS A 72 -4.22 -10.37 -0.98
C LYS A 72 -4.50 -9.42 0.20
N TYR A 73 -5.68 -9.51 0.84
CA TYR A 73 -6.03 -8.68 1.99
C TYR A 73 -5.43 -9.15 3.32
N LEU A 74 -4.86 -10.36 3.33
CA LEU A 74 -4.07 -10.91 4.44
C LEU A 74 -2.57 -10.96 4.10
N SER A 75 -2.17 -10.32 2.99
CA SER A 75 -0.79 -10.31 2.55
C SER A 75 0.08 -9.61 3.60
N ILE A 76 0.87 -10.39 4.34
CA ILE A 76 1.84 -9.88 5.31
C ILE A 76 2.82 -8.90 4.66
N LEU A 77 3.10 -9.06 3.36
CA LEU A 77 3.87 -8.11 2.58
C LEU A 77 3.28 -6.69 2.62
N ASN A 78 1.95 -6.55 2.62
CA ASN A 78 1.33 -5.23 2.76
C ASN A 78 1.42 -4.69 4.17
N HIS A 79 1.57 -5.53 5.19
CA HIS A 79 1.72 -5.10 6.57
C HIS A 79 3.18 -4.77 6.95
N LEU A 80 4.16 -5.21 6.16
CA LEU A 80 5.57 -4.83 6.32
C LEU A 80 5.80 -3.33 6.30
N ARG A 81 4.96 -2.58 5.58
CA ARG A 81 5.03 -1.11 5.52
C ARG A 81 4.86 -0.44 6.89
N PHE A 82 4.35 -1.13 7.91
CA PHE A 82 4.23 -0.62 9.28
C PHE A 82 5.45 -0.93 10.15
N TYR A 83 6.48 -1.55 9.58
CA TYR A 83 7.69 -1.97 10.27
C TYR A 83 8.97 -1.40 9.64
N LEU A 84 8.85 -0.31 8.88
CA LEU A 84 10.00 0.30 8.20
C LEU A 84 11.13 0.70 9.18
N PRO A 85 10.86 1.25 10.38
CA PRO A 85 11.92 1.50 11.36
C PRO A 85 12.62 0.24 11.88
N GLU A 86 11.92 -0.88 11.99
CA GLU A 86 12.45 -2.18 12.44
C GLU A 86 13.29 -2.84 11.34
N MET A 87 12.87 -2.70 10.07
CA MET A 87 13.63 -3.17 8.91
C MET A 87 14.90 -2.34 8.71
N TYR A 88 14.81 -1.02 8.90
CA TYR A 88 15.88 -0.08 8.61
C TYR A 88 16.18 0.86 9.80
N PRO A 89 16.71 0.32 10.92
CA PRO A 89 16.88 1.07 12.17
C PRO A 89 17.88 2.23 12.11
N LYS A 90 18.75 2.25 11.08
CA LYS A 90 19.76 3.29 10.88
C LYS A 90 19.33 4.39 9.91
N LEU A 91 18.21 4.21 9.20
CA LEU A 91 17.72 5.22 8.27
C LEU A 91 16.89 6.28 9.01
N HIS A 92 17.01 7.52 8.54
CA HIS A 92 16.28 8.68 9.07
C HIS A 92 15.02 9.00 8.25
N LYS A 93 15.08 8.81 6.93
CA LYS A 93 13.95 9.01 6.02
C LYS A 93 13.93 7.89 4.98
N ILE A 94 12.74 7.55 4.49
CA ILE A 94 12.57 6.52 3.46
C ILE A 94 11.44 6.91 2.52
N LEU A 95 11.65 6.69 1.22
CA LEU A 95 10.60 6.76 0.21
C LEU A 95 10.09 5.34 -0.04
N PHE A 96 8.82 5.13 0.23
CA PHE A 96 8.12 3.89 -0.07
C PHE A 96 7.43 4.00 -1.43
N LEU A 97 7.62 3.01 -2.31
CA LEU A 97 6.99 2.90 -3.63
C LEU A 97 6.35 1.51 -3.77
N ASP A 98 5.09 1.44 -4.21
CA ASP A 98 4.46 0.16 -4.58
C ASP A 98 5.03 -0.36 -5.92
N ASP A 99 4.80 -1.64 -6.22
CA ASP A 99 5.34 -2.33 -7.41
C ASP A 99 4.58 -2.02 -8.72
N ASP A 100 3.46 -1.31 -8.64
CA ASP A 100 2.56 -0.97 -9.73
C ASP A 100 2.55 0.54 -10.06
N ILE A 101 3.70 1.19 -9.87
CA ILE A 101 3.91 2.61 -10.15
C ILE A 101 4.88 2.85 -11.31
N VAL A 102 4.87 4.05 -11.85
CA VAL A 102 5.90 4.57 -12.76
C VAL A 102 6.41 5.90 -12.20
N VAL A 103 7.72 5.99 -12.01
CA VAL A 103 8.41 7.26 -11.72
C VAL A 103 8.71 7.97 -13.04
N GLN A 104 8.22 9.20 -13.19
CA GLN A 104 8.35 10.01 -14.42
C GLN A 104 9.33 11.18 -14.26
N LYS A 105 9.63 11.60 -13.03
CA LYS A 105 10.46 12.77 -12.71
C LYS A 105 11.41 12.44 -11.57
N ASP A 106 12.47 13.25 -11.42
CA ASP A 106 13.39 13.17 -10.30
C ASP A 106 12.65 13.34 -8.96
N LEU A 107 12.92 12.42 -8.02
CA LEU A 107 12.27 12.40 -6.71
C LEU A 107 13.14 12.99 -5.61
N THR A 108 14.35 13.46 -5.93
CA THR A 108 15.29 14.04 -4.95
C THR A 108 14.69 15.22 -4.21
N GLY A 109 13.79 15.96 -4.86
CA GLY A 109 13.05 17.06 -4.24
C GLY A 109 12.26 16.67 -2.98
N LEU A 110 11.81 15.41 -2.84
CA LEU A 110 11.10 14.93 -1.64
C LEU A 110 11.95 15.09 -0.37
N TRP A 111 13.26 14.88 -0.45
CA TRP A 111 14.16 15.01 0.71
C TRP A 111 14.30 16.44 1.21
N ARG A 112 13.97 17.43 0.38
CA ARG A 112 14.02 18.86 0.72
C ARG A 112 12.71 19.37 1.33
N ILE A 113 11.67 18.54 1.34
CA ILE A 113 10.40 18.90 1.97
C ILE A 113 10.60 18.95 3.48
N ASP A 114 10.28 20.09 4.08
CA ASP A 114 10.11 20.19 5.53
C ASP A 114 8.92 19.33 5.92
N MET A 115 9.10 18.35 6.81
CA MET A 115 8.03 17.46 7.22
C MET A 115 7.17 18.05 8.35
N ASP A 116 7.48 19.24 8.86
CA ASP A 116 6.79 19.90 9.99
C ASP A 116 6.69 18.97 11.23
N GLY A 117 7.73 18.15 11.44
CA GLY A 117 7.76 17.11 12.48
C GLY A 117 6.78 15.95 12.28
N LYS A 118 6.08 15.87 11.13
CA LYS A 118 5.15 14.79 10.76
C LYS A 118 5.89 13.53 10.31
N VAL A 119 5.19 12.41 10.39
CA VAL A 119 5.75 11.07 10.13
C VAL A 119 5.58 10.67 8.65
N ASN A 120 4.40 10.89 8.08
CA ASN A 120 4.05 10.43 6.73
C ASN A 120 3.81 11.61 5.79
N GLY A 121 4.52 11.67 4.68
CA GLY A 121 4.27 12.57 3.57
C GLY A 121 3.48 11.83 2.51
N ALA A 122 2.24 12.24 2.26
CA ALA A 122 1.37 11.60 1.28
C ALA A 122 0.49 12.61 0.55
N VAL A 123 0.12 12.29 -0.69
CA VAL A 123 -0.88 13.07 -1.43
C VAL A 123 -2.27 12.71 -0.94
N GLU A 124 -3.03 13.74 -0.57
CA GLU A 124 -4.43 13.63 -0.17
C GLU A 124 -5.34 13.31 -1.37
N THR A 125 -6.32 12.44 -1.15
CA THR A 125 -7.19 11.90 -2.22
C THR A 125 -8.64 12.34 -2.09
N CYS A 126 -9.01 13.08 -1.04
CA CYS A 126 -10.38 13.53 -0.86
C CYS A 126 -10.80 14.59 -1.88
N PHE A 127 -12.06 14.49 -2.29
CA PHE A 127 -12.72 15.47 -3.14
C PHE A 127 -14.19 15.57 -2.70
N GLY A 128 -14.64 16.75 -2.27
CA GLY A 128 -16.00 16.89 -1.72
C GLY A 128 -16.23 15.93 -0.56
N SER A 129 -17.21 15.02 -0.65
CA SER A 129 -17.48 13.98 0.35
C SER A 129 -16.71 12.66 0.11
N PHE A 130 -16.01 12.53 -1.02
CA PHE A 130 -15.28 11.33 -1.42
C PHE A 130 -13.92 11.22 -0.72
N HIS A 131 -13.46 9.98 -0.53
CA HIS A 131 -12.21 9.59 0.10
C HIS A 131 -11.97 10.31 1.44
N ARG A 132 -13.01 10.42 2.26
CA ARG A 132 -12.91 10.86 3.66
C ARG A 132 -12.90 9.68 4.60
N TYR A 133 -12.44 9.88 5.83
CA TYR A 133 -12.35 8.83 6.85
C TYR A 133 -13.70 8.12 7.09
N ALA A 134 -14.83 8.82 6.97
CA ALA A 134 -16.16 8.23 7.04
C ALA A 134 -16.41 7.09 6.04
N GLN A 135 -15.68 7.05 4.93
CA GLN A 135 -15.77 5.98 3.95
C GLN A 135 -14.94 4.75 4.32
N TYR A 136 -14.00 4.86 5.26
CA TYR A 136 -13.04 3.81 5.61
C TYR A 136 -13.28 3.23 7.01
N MET A 137 -13.80 4.02 7.94
CA MET A 137 -13.93 3.66 9.35
C MET A 137 -15.39 3.61 9.80
N ASN A 138 -15.67 2.82 10.83
CA ASN A 138 -16.98 2.69 11.43
C ASN A 138 -17.22 3.78 12.50
N PHE A 139 -17.74 4.94 12.09
CA PHE A 139 -18.03 6.05 13.01
C PHE A 139 -19.23 5.83 13.95
N SER A 140 -19.96 4.73 13.80
CA SER A 140 -20.92 4.30 14.82
C SER A 140 -20.22 3.68 16.03
N HIS A 141 -18.98 3.22 15.88
CA HIS A 141 -18.20 2.65 16.97
C HIS A 141 -17.63 3.76 17.88
N PRO A 142 -17.89 3.73 19.21
CA PRO A 142 -17.43 4.76 20.15
C PRO A 142 -15.93 5.05 20.08
N LEU A 143 -15.08 4.01 19.99
CA LEU A 143 -13.62 4.20 19.88
C LEU A 143 -13.19 5.02 18.67
N ILE A 144 -13.83 4.82 17.51
CA ILE A 144 -13.52 5.56 16.29
C ILE A 144 -14.03 7.00 16.41
N LYS A 145 -15.28 7.17 16.85
CA LYS A 145 -15.91 8.49 17.02
C LYS A 145 -15.18 9.38 18.02
N ALA A 146 -14.58 8.80 19.05
CA ALA A 146 -13.86 9.54 20.09
C ALA A 146 -12.51 10.09 19.64
N ARG A 147 -11.83 9.45 18.67
CA ARG A 147 -10.45 9.80 18.29
C ARG A 147 -10.29 10.38 16.90
N PHE A 148 -11.21 10.09 15.97
CA PHE A 148 -11.07 10.48 14.57
C PHE A 148 -12.19 11.44 14.14
N SER A 149 -11.90 12.24 13.12
CA SER A 149 -12.91 13.06 12.45
C SER A 149 -13.44 12.33 11.21
N PRO A 150 -14.77 12.18 11.04
CA PRO A 150 -15.33 11.60 9.82
C PRO A 150 -15.04 12.45 8.58
N LYS A 151 -14.73 13.74 8.78
CA LYS A 151 -14.40 14.69 7.73
C LYS A 151 -12.91 14.70 7.37
N ALA A 152 -12.05 13.99 8.09
CA ALA A 152 -10.63 13.95 7.77
C ALA A 152 -10.40 13.41 6.34
N CYS A 153 -9.47 14.03 5.62
CA CYS A 153 -9.11 13.65 4.27
C CYS A 153 -8.27 12.37 4.30
N ALA A 154 -8.62 11.38 3.48
CA ALA A 154 -7.75 10.23 3.28
C ALA A 154 -6.62 10.56 2.30
N TRP A 155 -5.57 9.76 2.37
CA TRP A 155 -4.48 9.69 1.41
C TRP A 155 -4.40 8.25 0.87
N ALA A 156 -3.46 7.94 -0.01
CA ALA A 156 -3.26 6.58 -0.51
C ALA A 156 -1.83 6.10 -0.27
N TYR A 157 -1.69 4.78 -0.14
CA TYR A 157 -0.39 4.17 -0.31
C TYR A 157 -0.01 4.07 -1.79
N GLY A 158 1.28 3.99 -2.06
CA GLY A 158 1.83 3.82 -3.41
C GLY A 158 3.04 4.69 -3.67
N MET A 159 3.02 5.89 -3.10
CA MET A 159 4.19 6.72 -2.89
C MET A 159 4.02 7.46 -1.58
N ASN A 160 4.88 7.16 -0.61
CA ASN A 160 4.83 7.77 0.71
C ASN A 160 6.24 8.08 1.16
N PHE A 161 6.45 9.30 1.67
CA PHE A 161 7.74 9.73 2.19
C PHE A 161 7.69 9.74 3.71
N PHE A 162 8.41 8.83 4.36
CA PHE A 162 8.37 8.67 5.81
C PHE A 162 9.60 9.27 6.47
N ASP A 163 9.37 10.02 7.54
CA ASP A 163 10.39 10.40 8.51
C ASP A 163 10.43 9.33 9.62
N LEU A 164 11.49 8.53 9.63
CA LEU A 164 11.66 7.39 10.52
C LEU A 164 12.06 7.81 11.94
N ASP A 165 12.65 8.99 12.12
CA ASP A 165 12.94 9.52 13.45
C ASP A 165 11.66 10.00 14.12
N ALA A 166 10.83 10.73 13.39
CA ALA A 166 9.49 11.08 13.85
C ALA A 166 8.65 9.83 14.12
N TRP A 167 8.70 8.82 13.24
CA TRP A 167 8.00 7.55 13.46
C TRP A 167 8.35 6.90 14.79
N ARG A 168 9.65 6.77 15.10
CA ARG A 168 10.14 6.19 16.36
C ARG A 168 9.71 7.03 17.57
N ARG A 169 9.77 8.36 17.46
CA ARG A 169 9.34 9.28 18.53
C ARG A 169 7.83 9.18 18.82
N GLU A 170 7.02 9.15 17.78
CA GLU A 170 5.55 9.05 17.86
C GLU A 170 5.06 7.61 18.09
N LYS A 171 5.97 6.61 18.09
CA LYS A 171 5.65 5.19 18.33
C LYS A 171 4.57 4.65 17.39
N CYS A 172 4.69 4.97 16.10
CA CYS A 172 3.64 4.63 15.13
C CYS A 172 3.47 3.11 14.93
N THR A 173 4.52 2.30 15.10
CA THR A 173 4.38 0.84 15.03
C THR A 173 3.50 0.33 16.17
N GLU A 174 3.65 0.89 17.38
CA GLU A 174 2.87 0.57 18.55
C GLU A 174 1.42 1.06 18.44
N GLU A 175 1.18 2.25 17.88
CA GLU A 175 -0.17 2.73 17.59
C GLU A 175 -0.86 1.80 16.58
N TYR A 176 -0.14 1.39 15.53
CA TYR A 176 -0.63 0.39 14.58
C TYR A 176 -0.98 -0.93 15.28
N HIS A 177 -0.13 -1.41 16.21
CA HIS A 177 -0.41 -2.62 16.99
C HIS A 177 -1.65 -2.49 17.86
N TYR A 178 -1.77 -1.39 18.58
CA TYR A 178 -2.89 -1.08 19.46
C TYR A 178 -4.21 -1.19 18.70
N TRP A 179 -4.31 -0.53 17.55
CA TRP A 179 -5.53 -0.56 16.74
C TRP A 179 -5.80 -1.91 16.13
N GLN A 180 -4.77 -2.62 15.63
CA GLN A 180 -4.98 -3.96 15.08
C GLN A 180 -5.51 -4.92 16.13
N ASN A 181 -4.98 -4.88 17.36
CA ASN A 181 -5.48 -5.71 18.46
C ASN A 181 -6.94 -5.39 18.80
N LEU A 182 -7.33 -4.11 18.81
CA LEU A 182 -8.73 -3.71 19.04
C LEU A 182 -9.68 -4.10 17.89
N ASN A 183 -9.15 -4.30 16.69
CA ASN A 183 -9.94 -4.70 15.52
C ASN A 183 -9.94 -6.22 15.27
N GLU A 184 -9.69 -7.05 16.28
CA GLU A 184 -9.72 -8.52 16.13
C GLU A 184 -11.05 -9.02 15.54
N ASN A 185 -12.18 -8.40 15.92
CA ASN A 185 -13.51 -8.70 15.40
C ASN A 185 -13.84 -8.03 14.05
N ARG A 186 -12.91 -7.25 13.48
CA ARG A 186 -13.02 -6.56 12.18
C ARG A 186 -14.18 -5.56 12.07
N THR A 187 -14.59 -4.95 13.18
CA THR A 187 -15.73 -4.02 13.22
C THR A 187 -15.36 -2.54 13.13
N LEU A 188 -14.07 -2.20 13.29
CA LEU A 188 -13.63 -0.80 13.40
C LEU A 188 -13.48 -0.11 12.04
N TRP A 189 -13.15 -0.86 10.98
CA TRP A 189 -12.93 -0.31 9.64
C TRP A 189 -13.12 -1.35 8.53
N LYS A 190 -13.18 -0.89 7.28
CA LYS A 190 -13.30 -1.74 6.08
C LYS A 190 -11.99 -2.48 5.77
N LEU A 191 -12.07 -3.66 5.16
CA LEU A 191 -10.88 -4.45 4.82
C LEU A 191 -9.80 -3.70 4.02
N GLY A 192 -8.56 -4.15 4.19
CA GLY A 192 -7.37 -3.61 3.53
C GLY A 192 -6.40 -2.94 4.52
N THR A 193 -5.25 -2.51 4.00
CA THR A 193 -4.20 -1.87 4.80
C THR A 193 -4.26 -0.34 4.80
N LEU A 194 -5.06 0.27 3.91
CA LEU A 194 -5.23 1.72 3.93
C LEU A 194 -5.89 2.22 5.24
N PRO A 195 -7.02 1.67 5.72
CA PRO A 195 -7.63 2.16 6.95
C PRO A 195 -6.74 2.10 8.19
N PRO A 196 -5.99 1.01 8.49
CA PRO A 196 -5.04 1.04 9.59
C PRO A 196 -3.90 2.05 9.36
N GLY A 197 -3.51 2.31 8.11
CA GLY A 197 -2.59 3.42 7.77
C GLY A 197 -3.14 4.79 8.16
N LEU A 198 -4.37 5.10 7.73
CA LEU A 198 -5.05 6.35 8.07
C LEU A 198 -5.16 6.57 9.58
N ILE A 199 -5.52 5.52 10.32
CA ILE A 199 -5.60 5.55 11.79
C ILE A 199 -4.22 5.80 12.40
N THR A 200 -3.20 5.02 11.99
CA THR A 200 -1.85 5.06 12.57
C THR A 200 -1.21 6.44 12.40
N TYR A 201 -1.39 7.07 11.24
CA TYR A 201 -0.79 8.37 10.92
C TYR A 201 -1.77 9.54 11.06
N TYR A 202 -2.85 9.37 11.83
CA TYR A 202 -3.82 10.42 12.04
C TYR A 202 -3.16 11.61 12.75
N SER A 203 -3.33 12.81 12.19
CA SER A 203 -2.67 14.06 12.64
C SER A 203 -1.14 14.10 12.51
N THR A 204 -0.49 13.00 12.09
CA THR A 204 0.95 12.91 11.83
C THR A 204 1.27 12.72 10.33
N THR A 205 0.30 12.99 9.45
CA THR A 205 0.50 13.05 8.01
C THR A 205 0.65 14.49 7.54
N LYS A 206 1.69 14.77 6.73
CA LYS A 206 1.85 16.01 5.96
C LYS A 206 1.28 15.82 4.55
N PRO A 207 0.28 16.63 4.14
CA PRO A 207 -0.18 16.65 2.76
C PRO A 207 0.94 17.08 1.81
N LEU A 208 1.18 16.28 0.77
CA LEU A 208 2.10 16.64 -0.31
C LEU A 208 1.34 17.25 -1.49
N ASP A 209 2.04 18.05 -2.28
CA ASP A 209 1.49 18.58 -3.54
C ASP A 209 1.01 17.44 -4.46
N LYS A 210 -0.12 17.66 -5.13
CA LYS A 210 -0.74 16.65 -6.01
C LYS A 210 0.17 16.23 -7.17
N SER A 211 1.11 17.07 -7.59
CA SER A 211 2.10 16.72 -8.62
C SER A 211 3.07 15.62 -8.20
N TRP A 212 3.12 15.23 -6.91
CA TRP A 212 4.00 14.16 -6.47
C TRP A 212 3.46 12.78 -6.80
N HIS A 213 2.15 12.55 -6.66
CA HIS A 213 1.54 11.22 -6.80
C HIS A 213 0.13 11.33 -7.40
N VAL A 214 -0.05 10.77 -8.59
CA VAL A 214 -1.37 10.61 -9.24
C VAL A 214 -1.73 9.14 -9.26
N LEU A 215 -2.94 8.83 -8.80
CA LEU A 215 -3.44 7.47 -8.64
C LEU A 215 -4.74 7.28 -9.40
N GLY A 216 -5.11 6.02 -9.60
CA GLY A 216 -6.35 5.58 -10.20
C GLY A 216 -6.20 5.10 -11.63
N LEU A 217 -4.98 4.96 -12.15
CA LEU A 217 -4.76 4.50 -13.53
C LEU A 217 -5.19 3.03 -13.73
N GLY A 218 -5.44 2.29 -12.66
CA GLY A 218 -6.00 0.93 -12.72
C GLY A 218 -7.51 0.83 -12.50
N TYR A 219 -8.26 1.96 -12.45
CA TYR A 219 -9.73 1.93 -12.35
C TYR A 219 -10.49 3.20 -12.80
N ASN A 220 -9.82 4.35 -12.98
CA ASN A 220 -10.45 5.62 -13.29
C ASN A 220 -10.00 6.14 -14.66
N PRO A 221 -10.78 5.93 -15.73
CA PRO A 221 -10.45 6.42 -17.07
C PRO A 221 -10.60 7.94 -17.23
N SER A 222 -11.13 8.65 -16.23
CA SER A 222 -11.37 10.09 -16.31
C SER A 222 -10.16 10.95 -15.95
N ILE A 223 -9.05 10.35 -15.51
CA ILE A 223 -7.82 11.08 -15.17
C ILE A 223 -7.24 11.65 -16.46
N SER A 224 -7.02 12.97 -16.47
CA SER A 224 -6.53 13.64 -17.67
C SER A 224 -5.06 13.31 -17.95
N MET A 225 -4.69 13.23 -19.23
CA MET A 225 -3.28 13.08 -19.62
C MET A 225 -2.41 14.25 -19.15
N ASN A 226 -2.97 15.44 -18.98
CA ASN A 226 -2.23 16.58 -18.43
C ASN A 226 -1.85 16.35 -16.96
N GLU A 227 -2.78 15.84 -16.14
CA GLU A 227 -2.50 15.48 -14.76
C GLU A 227 -1.44 14.37 -14.67
N ILE A 228 -1.57 13.34 -15.50
CA ILE A 228 -0.59 12.24 -15.61
C ILE A 228 0.79 12.77 -16.00
N ASN A 229 0.91 13.59 -17.05
CA ASN A 229 2.19 14.12 -17.52
C ASN A 229 2.86 15.06 -16.50
N ASN A 230 2.05 15.75 -15.69
CA ASN A 230 2.56 16.66 -14.66
C ASN A 230 2.97 15.94 -13.37
N ALA A 231 2.52 14.70 -13.15
CA ALA A 231 2.86 13.92 -11.98
C ALA A 231 4.30 13.40 -11.98
N SER A 232 4.91 13.33 -10.81
CA SER A 232 6.23 12.74 -10.59
C SER A 232 6.15 11.22 -10.49
N VAL A 233 5.13 10.71 -9.81
CA VAL A 233 4.80 9.29 -9.74
C VAL A 233 3.35 9.08 -10.15
N ILE A 234 3.12 8.11 -11.03
CA ILE A 234 1.77 7.66 -11.41
C ILE A 234 1.56 6.23 -10.93
N HIS A 235 0.33 5.91 -10.54
CA HIS A 235 0.01 4.65 -9.87
C HIS A 235 -1.13 3.94 -10.57
N PHE A 236 -0.85 2.72 -11.03
CA PHE A 236 -1.82 1.80 -11.61
C PHE A 236 -2.58 1.01 -10.54
N ASN A 237 -2.86 1.62 -9.38
CA ASN A 237 -3.67 1.01 -8.34
C ASN A 237 -5.07 0.69 -8.86
N GLY A 238 -5.62 -0.43 -8.41
CA GLY A 238 -6.84 -1.03 -8.97
C GLY A 238 -6.58 -2.33 -9.71
N ASN A 239 -7.61 -2.82 -10.38
CA ASN A 239 -7.62 -4.14 -11.01
C ASN A 239 -7.23 -4.11 -12.49
N MET A 240 -7.44 -2.99 -13.19
CA MET A 240 -7.17 -2.85 -14.63
C MET A 240 -5.68 -2.56 -14.87
N LYS A 241 -4.83 -3.51 -14.49
CA LYS A 241 -3.37 -3.38 -14.60
C LYS A 241 -2.93 -3.31 -16.06
N PRO A 242 -1.87 -2.53 -16.38
CA PRO A 242 -1.45 -2.32 -17.76
C PRO A 242 -0.89 -3.57 -18.47
N TRP A 243 -0.52 -4.60 -17.71
CA TRP A 243 -0.08 -5.91 -18.20
C TRP A 243 -1.21 -6.95 -18.32
N LEU A 244 -2.47 -6.53 -18.15
CA LEU A 244 -3.65 -7.39 -18.29
C LEU A 244 -4.51 -6.92 -19.48
N ASP A 245 -5.28 -7.83 -20.06
CA ASP A 245 -6.17 -7.51 -21.19
C ASP A 245 -7.29 -6.52 -20.82
N ILE A 246 -7.65 -6.47 -19.54
CA ILE A 246 -8.63 -5.53 -18.99
C ILE A 246 -8.04 -4.14 -18.70
N ALA A 247 -6.81 -3.85 -19.13
CA ALA A 247 -6.17 -2.54 -18.94
C ALA A 247 -7.01 -1.41 -19.56
N ILE A 248 -6.94 -0.23 -18.94
CA ILE A 248 -7.45 0.99 -19.56
C ILE A 248 -6.54 1.34 -20.74
N SER A 249 -7.04 1.19 -21.97
CA SER A 249 -6.25 1.24 -23.20
C SER A 249 -5.42 2.51 -23.36
N GLN A 250 -5.98 3.67 -22.97
CA GLN A 250 -5.27 4.96 -23.04
C GLN A 250 -4.07 5.08 -22.08
N PHE A 251 -4.02 4.31 -20.99
CA PHE A 251 -2.93 4.36 -20.01
C PHE A 251 -1.86 3.28 -20.24
N ARG A 252 -2.19 2.23 -21.02
CA ARG A 252 -1.28 1.12 -21.31
C ARG A 252 0.08 1.55 -21.89
N PRO A 253 0.16 2.50 -22.85
CA PRO A 253 1.43 2.94 -23.43
C PRO A 253 2.42 3.52 -22.40
N ILE A 254 1.90 4.04 -21.29
CA ILE A 254 2.74 4.68 -20.26
C ILE A 254 3.58 3.65 -19.50
N TRP A 255 3.06 2.41 -19.34
CA TRP A 255 3.78 1.29 -18.74
C TRP A 255 4.65 0.55 -19.76
N THR A 256 4.08 0.22 -20.92
CA THR A 256 4.72 -0.67 -21.90
C THR A 256 6.03 -0.12 -22.43
N LYS A 257 6.22 1.20 -22.45
CA LYS A 257 7.50 1.82 -22.84
C LYS A 257 8.69 1.46 -21.94
N TYR A 258 8.44 0.94 -20.73
CA TYR A 258 9.48 0.48 -19.80
C TYR A 258 9.66 -1.04 -19.79
N VAL A 259 8.82 -1.77 -20.54
CA VAL A 259 8.95 -3.21 -20.70
C VAL A 259 10.07 -3.47 -21.71
N ASP A 260 11.02 -4.29 -21.31
CA ASP A 260 12.14 -4.71 -22.15
C ASP A 260 11.74 -5.93 -22.97
N TYR A 261 11.16 -5.68 -24.14
CA TYR A 261 10.67 -6.73 -25.05
C TYR A 261 11.80 -7.54 -25.72
N GLU A 262 13.06 -7.10 -25.60
CA GLU A 262 14.22 -7.84 -26.07
C GLU A 262 14.72 -8.86 -25.02
N ASN A 263 14.23 -8.78 -23.79
CA ASN A 263 14.60 -9.71 -22.73
C ASN A 263 14.02 -11.11 -23.00
N GLU A 264 14.88 -12.14 -22.99
CA GLU A 264 14.48 -13.54 -23.24
C GLU A 264 13.36 -14.05 -22.31
N TYR A 265 13.35 -13.63 -21.04
CA TYR A 265 12.30 -14.01 -20.08
C TYR A 265 10.98 -13.29 -20.36
N VAL A 266 11.05 -12.07 -20.90
CA VAL A 266 9.85 -11.32 -21.32
C VAL A 266 9.29 -11.93 -22.61
N GLN A 267 10.13 -12.29 -23.59
CA GLN A 267 9.69 -12.92 -24.84
C GLN A 267 9.04 -14.29 -24.63
N THR A 268 9.49 -15.05 -23.62
CA THR A 268 8.89 -16.34 -23.25
C THR A 268 7.55 -16.19 -22.51
N CYS A 269 7.27 -15.01 -21.95
CA CYS A 269 5.94 -14.70 -21.48
C CYS A 269 5.08 -14.42 -22.73
N ASN A 270 3.97 -15.15 -22.88
CA ASN A 270 3.05 -15.04 -24.02
C ASN A 270 2.28 -13.70 -24.02
N PHE A 271 3.00 -12.58 -24.15
CA PHE A 271 2.43 -11.28 -24.46
C PHE A 271 1.92 -11.39 -25.89
N GLY A 272 0.61 -11.59 -26.06
CA GLY A 272 -0.01 -11.58 -27.39
C GLY A 272 0.43 -10.31 -28.13
N LEU A 273 1.30 -10.49 -29.12
CA LEU A 273 1.63 -9.49 -30.14
C LEU A 273 0.43 -9.32 -31.07
#